data_AF-A0A7Y1Y764-F1
#
_entry.id   AF-A0A7Y1Y764-F1
#
_cell.length_a   1.000
_cell.length_b   1.000
_cell.length_c   1.000
_cell.angle_alpha   90.00
_cell.angle_beta   90.00
_cell.angle_gamma   90.00
#
_symmetry.space_group_name_H-M   'P 1'
#
loop_
_entity.id
_entity.type
_entity.pdbx_description
1 polymer ?
#
loop_
_entity_poly.entity_id
_entity_poly.type
_entity_poly.pdbx_seq_one_letter_code
_entity_poly.pdbx_strand_id
1 'polypeptide(L)'
;MLALATGLLSAIWIILSPETALPVGLVLGSASVPAAVLFAVAGRLDAPISLRALIGGGTIGVGIALLSHAVVFAFAYSFFLGFAEAGTSALEALRIDPKFTSVLRSPWTILILLELTLVAPITEEAGKALGGFVARPTTRRDAFLAGVAAGIGFAIVENIAYGVGGLFGFDTWEPIVLGRMLGAAVHPLASGLVVLGWWERRNGVDAGAGIGRLIAGVAVHAAWNGALVITSIAGIAYDYGGASGNFAAASLAYTGLIGVLAAGALWVTASSVSGEIAAADLAPTNGHALAGWTVLASSFLVPVALLVLAFPELSDAG
;
A
#
# COMPACT_ATOMS: atom_id res chain seq x y z
N MET A 1 -1.55 16.84 -16.41
CA MET A 1 -0.78 18.04 -15.94
C MET A 1 -1.47 18.74 -14.77
N LEU A 2 -2.75 19.13 -14.87
CA LEU A 2 -3.46 19.80 -13.78
C LEU A 2 -3.46 19.01 -12.46
N ALA A 3 -3.84 17.73 -12.48
CA ALA A 3 -3.88 16.89 -11.26
C ALA A 3 -2.50 16.78 -10.55
N LEU A 4 -1.42 16.66 -11.32
CA LEU A 4 -0.06 16.61 -10.78
C LEU A 4 0.35 17.96 -10.17
N ALA A 5 0.05 19.06 -10.85
CA ALA A 5 0.31 20.40 -10.35
C ALA A 5 -0.48 20.67 -9.05
N THR A 6 -1.76 20.29 -9.02
CA THR A 6 -2.59 20.35 -7.81
C THR A 6 -1.98 19.54 -6.68
N GLY A 7 -1.50 18.32 -6.96
CA GLY A 7 -0.85 17.48 -5.96
C GLY A 7 0.43 18.07 -5.41
N LEU A 8 1.31 18.59 -6.27
CA LEU A 8 2.56 19.23 -5.84
C LEU A 8 2.28 20.48 -5.01
N LEU A 9 1.35 21.33 -5.46
CA LEU A 9 0.95 22.53 -4.74
C LEU A 9 0.29 22.20 -3.40
N SER A 10 -0.54 21.15 -3.34
CA SER A 10 -1.10 20.70 -2.06
C SER A 10 -0.03 20.15 -1.14
N ALA A 11 0.96 19.40 -1.63
CA ALA A 11 2.07 18.92 -0.80
C ALA A 11 2.86 20.09 -0.20
N ILE A 12 3.18 21.10 -1.02
CA ILE A 12 3.86 22.32 -0.57
C ILE A 12 3.01 23.05 0.48
N TRP A 13 1.70 23.18 0.26
CA TRP A 13 0.81 23.84 1.22
C TRP A 13 0.71 23.09 2.55
N ILE A 14 0.59 21.76 2.51
CA ILE A 14 0.59 20.89 3.70
C ILE A 14 1.89 21.06 4.49
N ILE A 15 3.05 21.07 3.81
CA ILE A 15 4.35 21.22 4.46
C ILE A 15 4.53 22.60 5.09
N LEU A 16 4.12 23.66 4.39
CA LEU A 16 4.39 25.04 4.82
C LEU A 16 3.36 25.60 5.80
N SER A 17 2.10 25.14 5.75
CA SER A 17 1.01 25.74 6.52
C SER A 17 -0.13 24.75 6.81
N PRO A 18 0.15 23.66 7.54
CA PRO A 18 -0.81 22.56 7.71
C PRO A 18 -2.13 22.95 8.38
N GLU A 19 -2.06 23.82 9.39
CA GLU A 19 -3.24 24.38 10.08
C GLU A 19 -4.24 25.03 9.10
N THR A 20 -3.71 25.77 8.11
CA THR A 20 -4.54 26.43 7.09
C THR A 20 -4.91 25.51 5.94
N ALA A 21 -4.14 24.43 5.75
CA ALA A 21 -4.40 23.45 4.72
C ALA A 21 -5.64 22.62 5.06
N LEU A 22 -5.96 22.41 6.33
CA LEU A 22 -7.18 21.68 6.69
C LEU A 22 -8.47 22.47 6.36
N PRO A 23 -9.55 21.78 5.92
CA PRO A 23 -9.62 20.36 5.50
C PRO A 23 -9.25 20.15 4.02
N VAL A 24 -9.02 21.22 3.26
CA VAL A 24 -8.91 21.20 1.79
C VAL A 24 -7.66 20.45 1.33
N GLY A 25 -6.51 20.71 1.93
CA GLY A 25 -5.23 20.04 1.69
C GLY A 25 -5.29 18.54 1.95
N LEU A 26 -6.03 18.09 2.97
CA LEU A 26 -6.27 16.66 3.22
C LEU A 26 -6.97 16.02 2.03
N VAL A 27 -8.07 16.60 1.56
CA VAL A 27 -8.84 16.05 0.43
C VAL A 27 -8.05 16.15 -0.88
N LEU A 28 -7.44 17.31 -1.16
CA LEU A 28 -6.66 17.52 -2.37
C LEU A 28 -5.43 16.62 -2.42
N GLY A 29 -4.66 16.52 -1.33
CA GLY A 29 -3.51 15.62 -1.23
C GLY A 29 -3.91 14.16 -1.42
N SER A 30 -5.01 13.76 -0.78
CA SER A 30 -5.53 12.38 -0.87
C SER A 30 -6.00 11.98 -2.28
N ALA A 31 -6.43 12.93 -3.11
CA ALA A 31 -7.06 12.65 -4.40
C ALA A 31 -6.26 13.03 -5.65
N SER A 32 -5.49 14.11 -5.60
CA SER A 32 -4.87 14.71 -6.78
C SER A 32 -3.75 13.86 -7.39
N VAL A 33 -2.85 13.31 -6.56
CA VAL A 33 -1.75 12.46 -7.04
C VAL A 33 -2.28 11.12 -7.56
N PRO A 34 -3.18 10.40 -6.85
CA PRO A 34 -3.87 9.23 -7.42
C PRO A 34 -4.57 9.54 -8.76
N ALA A 35 -5.28 10.66 -8.86
CA ALA A 35 -5.91 11.07 -10.12
C ALA A 35 -4.87 11.31 -11.23
N ALA A 36 -3.73 11.93 -10.92
CA ALA A 36 -2.64 12.12 -11.87
C ALA A 36 -2.09 10.79 -12.41
N VAL A 37 -1.93 9.79 -11.53
CA VAL A 37 -1.53 8.43 -11.90
C VAL A 37 -2.56 7.80 -12.84
N LEU A 38 -3.86 7.92 -12.52
CA LEU A 38 -4.94 7.40 -13.37
C LEU A 38 -4.89 8.00 -14.78
N PHE A 39 -4.76 9.32 -14.89
CA PHE A 39 -4.68 10.00 -16.19
C PHE A 39 -3.42 9.61 -16.96
N ALA A 40 -2.29 9.43 -16.29
CA ALA A 40 -1.05 8.97 -16.93
C ALA A 40 -1.20 7.56 -17.53
N VAL A 41 -1.78 6.63 -16.78
CA VAL A 41 -2.01 5.25 -17.26
C VAL A 41 -3.07 5.21 -18.35
N ALA A 42 -4.17 5.96 -18.21
CA ALA A 42 -5.20 6.03 -19.24
C ALA A 42 -4.66 6.58 -20.57
N GLY A 43 -3.87 7.67 -20.50
CA GLY A 43 -3.19 8.23 -21.67
C GLY A 43 -2.17 7.27 -22.27
N ARG A 44 -1.46 6.50 -21.42
CA ARG A 44 -0.52 5.46 -21.87
C ARG A 44 -1.20 4.35 -22.67
N LEU A 45 -2.38 3.94 -22.24
CA LEU A 45 -3.15 2.85 -22.85
C LEU A 45 -4.04 3.32 -24.00
N ASP A 46 -4.11 4.63 -24.25
CA ASP A 46 -5.05 5.28 -25.16
C ASP A 46 -6.49 4.78 -24.95
N ALA A 47 -6.91 4.75 -23.69
CA ALA A 47 -8.18 4.14 -23.28
C ALA A 47 -8.97 5.06 -22.33
N PRO A 48 -10.31 5.08 -22.47
CA PRO A 48 -11.15 5.92 -21.62
C PRO A 48 -11.19 5.39 -20.18
N ILE A 49 -11.16 6.31 -19.21
CA ILE A 49 -11.28 5.98 -17.79
C ILE A 49 -12.70 5.48 -17.49
N SER A 50 -12.80 4.32 -16.84
CA SER A 50 -14.08 3.82 -16.35
C SER A 50 -14.42 4.42 -14.99
N LEU A 51 -15.36 5.37 -14.97
CA LEU A 51 -15.90 5.93 -13.71
C LEU A 51 -16.57 4.85 -12.84
N ARG A 52 -17.16 3.81 -13.46
CA ARG A 52 -17.76 2.69 -12.71
C ARG A 52 -16.74 1.91 -11.93
N ALA A 53 -15.57 1.64 -12.52
CA ALA A 53 -14.48 0.97 -11.81
C ALA A 53 -13.95 1.85 -10.67
N LEU A 54 -13.75 3.16 -10.93
CA LEU A 54 -13.32 4.12 -9.92
C LEU A 54 -14.27 4.15 -8.72
N ILE A 55 -15.58 4.34 -8.96
CA ILE A 55 -16.60 4.33 -7.90
C ILE A 55 -16.66 2.95 -7.24
N GLY A 56 -16.60 1.87 -8.02
CA GLY A 56 -16.63 0.50 -7.51
C GLY A 56 -15.48 0.23 -6.54
N GLY A 57 -14.27 0.69 -6.83
CA GLY A 57 -13.14 0.58 -5.91
C GLY A 57 -13.36 1.36 -4.61
N GLY A 58 -13.80 2.61 -4.70
CA GLY A 58 -14.05 3.47 -3.53
C GLY A 58 -15.28 3.07 -2.69
N THR A 59 -16.17 2.22 -3.22
CA THR A 59 -17.39 1.79 -2.52
C THR A 59 -17.37 0.30 -2.19
N ILE A 60 -17.45 -0.57 -3.21
CA ILE A 60 -17.44 -2.03 -3.04
C ILE A 60 -16.12 -2.49 -2.45
N GLY A 61 -14.99 -1.97 -2.97
CA GLY A 61 -13.67 -2.32 -2.46
C GLY A 61 -13.51 -1.99 -0.98
N VAL A 62 -13.82 -0.74 -0.61
CA VAL A 62 -13.77 -0.27 0.78
C VAL A 62 -14.77 -1.03 1.67
N GLY A 63 -16.00 -1.24 1.20
CA GLY A 63 -17.02 -1.97 1.95
C GLY A 63 -16.61 -3.42 2.25
N ILE A 64 -16.03 -4.12 1.26
CA ILE A 64 -15.51 -5.48 1.46
C ILE A 64 -14.34 -5.45 2.43
N ALA A 65 -13.38 -4.54 2.27
CA ALA A 65 -12.25 -4.42 3.20
C ALA A 65 -12.71 -4.21 4.64
N LEU A 66 -13.64 -3.27 4.88
CA LEU A 66 -14.19 -2.99 6.21
C LEU A 66 -14.92 -4.21 6.80
N LEU A 67 -15.76 -4.88 6.00
CA LEU A 67 -16.47 -6.08 6.46
C LEU A 67 -15.52 -7.24 6.75
N SER A 68 -14.53 -7.45 5.88
CA SER A 68 -13.50 -8.47 6.06
C SER A 68 -12.67 -8.21 7.30
N HIS A 69 -12.18 -7.00 7.51
CA HIS A 69 -11.43 -6.64 8.72
C HIS A 69 -12.30 -6.78 9.97
N ALA A 70 -13.57 -6.38 9.94
CA ALA A 70 -14.46 -6.56 11.09
C ALA A 70 -14.66 -8.04 11.43
N VAL A 71 -14.80 -8.91 10.42
CA VAL A 71 -14.92 -10.36 10.61
C VAL A 71 -13.62 -10.96 11.10
N VAL A 72 -12.47 -10.58 10.54
CA VAL A 72 -11.18 -11.10 10.98
C VAL A 72 -10.86 -10.60 12.39
N PHE A 73 -11.13 -9.34 12.71
CA PHE A 73 -10.98 -8.79 14.05
C PHE A 73 -11.94 -9.44 15.04
N ALA A 74 -13.20 -9.70 14.66
CA ALA A 74 -14.15 -10.41 15.51
C ALA A 74 -13.77 -11.88 15.70
N PHE A 75 -13.27 -12.54 14.66
CA PHE A 75 -12.75 -13.91 14.74
C PHE A 75 -11.52 -13.97 15.63
N ALA A 76 -10.56 -13.08 15.42
CA ALA A 76 -9.40 -12.90 16.28
C ALA A 76 -9.91 -12.68 17.71
N TYR A 77 -10.62 -11.60 17.99
CA TYR A 77 -11.15 -11.26 19.30
C TYR A 77 -11.91 -12.42 19.97
N SER A 78 -12.73 -13.17 19.23
CA SER A 78 -13.51 -14.31 19.76
C SER A 78 -12.66 -15.57 20.00
N PHE A 79 -11.76 -15.90 19.09
CA PHE A 79 -10.76 -16.96 19.26
C PHE A 79 -9.82 -16.65 20.44
N PHE A 80 -9.61 -15.35 20.71
CA PHE A 80 -8.66 -14.81 21.67
C PHE A 80 -9.24 -14.42 23.03
N LEU A 81 -10.56 -14.23 23.16
CA LEU A 81 -11.24 -14.16 24.45
C LEU A 81 -11.01 -15.44 25.28
N GLY A 82 -10.68 -16.56 24.64
CA GLY A 82 -10.17 -17.76 25.31
C GLY A 82 -8.76 -17.63 25.92
N PHE A 83 -8.04 -16.54 25.66
CA PHE A 83 -6.63 -16.30 26.02
C PHE A 83 -6.35 -14.87 26.51
N ALA A 84 -7.36 -14.16 27.03
CA ALA A 84 -7.28 -12.74 27.42
C ALA A 84 -6.09 -12.40 28.36
N GLU A 85 -5.65 -13.34 29.19
CA GLU A 85 -4.48 -13.19 30.08
C GLU A 85 -3.16 -12.95 29.34
N ALA A 86 -3.00 -13.46 28.12
CA ALA A 86 -1.79 -13.27 27.33
C ALA A 86 -1.71 -11.86 26.72
N GLY A 87 -2.85 -11.22 26.44
CA GLY A 87 -2.91 -9.85 25.92
C GLY A 87 -2.56 -8.81 26.98
N THR A 88 -3.11 -8.96 28.19
CA THR A 88 -2.72 -8.14 29.35
C THR A 88 -1.25 -8.34 29.69
N SER A 89 -0.75 -9.58 29.67
CA SER A 89 0.67 -9.87 29.92
C SER A 89 1.62 -9.23 28.89
N ALA A 90 1.21 -9.13 27.62
CA ALA A 90 2.00 -8.46 26.58
C ALA A 90 2.04 -6.93 26.75
N LEU A 91 0.92 -6.32 27.15
CA LEU A 91 0.84 -4.89 27.48
C LEU A 91 1.61 -4.55 28.77
N GLU A 92 1.58 -5.44 29.76
CA GLU A 92 2.39 -5.35 30.98
C GLU A 92 3.89 -5.46 30.65
N ALA A 93 4.27 -6.41 29.78
CA ALA A 93 5.66 -6.58 29.32
C ALA A 93 6.17 -5.35 28.54
N LEU A 94 5.33 -4.75 27.69
CA LEU A 94 5.60 -3.48 27.00
C LEU A 94 5.90 -2.32 27.96
N ARG A 95 5.29 -2.33 29.15
CA ARG A 95 5.54 -1.32 30.19
C ARG A 95 6.81 -1.56 30.99
N ILE A 96 7.32 -2.80 31.00
CA ILE A 96 8.38 -3.24 31.92
C ILE A 96 9.71 -3.49 31.19
N ASP A 97 9.69 -3.76 29.88
CA ASP A 97 10.87 -4.14 29.10
C ASP A 97 11.21 -3.12 27.99
N PRO A 98 12.35 -2.39 28.09
CA PRO A 98 12.78 -1.43 27.09
C PRO A 98 13.29 -2.07 25.79
N LYS A 99 13.40 -3.41 25.69
CA LYS A 99 14.16 -4.06 24.60
C LYS A 99 13.40 -4.40 23.33
N PHE A 100 12.10 -4.10 23.20
CA PHE A 100 11.27 -4.29 21.99
C PHE A 100 11.11 -5.76 21.47
N THR A 101 12.07 -6.65 21.76
CA THR A 101 12.12 -8.06 21.35
C THR A 101 11.03 -8.90 22.00
N SER A 102 10.67 -8.63 23.25
CA SER A 102 9.54 -9.28 23.94
C SER A 102 8.20 -8.98 23.25
N VAL A 103 8.06 -7.76 22.72
CA VAL A 103 6.89 -7.31 21.95
C VAL A 103 6.82 -8.02 20.61
N LEU A 104 7.93 -8.09 19.86
CA LEU A 104 7.96 -8.76 18.55
C LEU A 104 7.81 -10.28 18.65
N ARG A 105 8.21 -10.88 19.78
CA ARG A 105 7.99 -12.31 20.07
C ARG A 105 6.58 -12.61 20.57
N SER A 106 5.79 -11.58 20.91
CA SER A 106 4.41 -11.76 21.29
C SER A 106 3.62 -12.36 20.13
N PRO A 107 2.91 -13.48 20.33
CA PRO A 107 1.98 -14.02 19.34
C PRO A 107 0.99 -12.96 18.83
N TRP A 108 0.59 -12.03 19.69
CA TRP A 108 -0.32 -10.93 19.35
C TRP A 108 0.25 -9.99 18.31
N THR A 109 1.51 -9.59 18.48
CA THR A 109 2.20 -8.73 17.51
C THR A 109 2.34 -9.46 16.19
N ILE A 110 2.72 -10.74 16.21
CA ILE A 110 2.82 -11.55 14.98
C ILE A 110 1.47 -11.64 14.26
N LEU A 111 0.37 -11.84 14.99
CA LEU A 111 -0.97 -11.91 14.40
C LEU A 111 -1.43 -10.58 13.81
N ILE A 112 -1.19 -9.47 14.51
CA ILE A 112 -1.48 -8.12 13.99
C ILE A 112 -0.62 -7.84 12.75
N LEU A 113 0.66 -8.22 12.77
CA LEU A 113 1.53 -8.09 11.60
C LEU A 113 1.01 -8.93 10.43
N LEU A 114 0.63 -10.20 10.65
CA LEU A 114 0.03 -11.04 9.61
C LEU A 114 -1.28 -10.44 9.08
N GLU A 115 -2.10 -9.89 9.96
CA GLU A 115 -3.34 -9.21 9.56
C GLU A 115 -3.04 -8.02 8.64
N LEU A 116 -2.24 -7.06 9.12
CA LEU A 116 -1.97 -5.81 8.41
C LEU A 116 -1.18 -5.99 7.11
N THR A 117 -0.26 -6.96 7.10
CA THR A 117 0.69 -7.14 5.99
C THR A 117 0.29 -8.22 5.00
N LEU A 118 -0.66 -9.11 5.33
CA LEU A 118 -1.06 -10.19 4.44
C LEU A 118 -2.58 -10.28 4.27
N VAL A 119 -3.33 -10.45 5.35
CA VAL A 119 -4.78 -10.68 5.27
C VAL A 119 -5.51 -9.44 4.74
N ALA A 120 -5.18 -8.27 5.26
CA ALA A 120 -5.73 -6.99 4.81
C ALA A 120 -5.48 -6.78 3.31
N PRO A 121 -4.25 -6.83 2.79
CA PRO A 121 -3.98 -6.77 1.35
C PRO A 121 -4.76 -7.78 0.50
N ILE A 122 -4.90 -9.04 0.94
CA ILE A 122 -5.66 -10.06 0.20
C ILE A 122 -7.13 -9.65 0.07
N THR A 123 -7.75 -9.28 1.19
CA THR A 123 -9.19 -8.95 1.23
C THR A 123 -9.48 -7.64 0.50
N GLU A 124 -8.62 -6.65 0.66
CA GLU A 124 -8.69 -5.39 -0.06
C GLU A 124 -8.56 -5.56 -1.57
N GLU A 125 -7.55 -6.28 -2.04
CA GLU A 125 -7.36 -6.48 -3.48
C GLU A 125 -8.49 -7.33 -4.09
N ALA A 126 -9.05 -8.29 -3.35
CA ALA A 126 -10.25 -9.00 -3.78
C ALA A 126 -11.45 -8.04 -3.91
N GLY A 127 -11.65 -7.15 -2.94
CA GLY A 127 -12.71 -6.14 -2.97
C GLY A 127 -12.54 -5.14 -4.13
N LYS A 128 -11.33 -4.60 -4.32
CA LYS A 128 -10.98 -3.71 -5.43
C LYS A 128 -11.20 -4.39 -6.77
N ALA A 129 -10.85 -5.67 -6.89
CA ALA A 129 -11.06 -6.42 -8.12
C ALA A 129 -12.55 -6.56 -8.46
N LEU A 130 -13.40 -6.87 -7.48
CA LEU A 130 -14.85 -6.89 -7.67
C LEU A 130 -15.38 -5.51 -8.10
N GLY A 131 -14.89 -4.43 -7.49
CA GLY A 131 -15.17 -3.05 -7.91
C GLY A 131 -14.76 -2.77 -9.36
N GLY A 132 -13.56 -3.22 -9.77
CA GLY A 132 -13.07 -3.10 -11.15
C GLY A 132 -13.94 -3.87 -12.16
N PHE A 133 -14.41 -5.07 -11.81
CA PHE A 133 -15.27 -5.88 -12.68
C PHE A 133 -16.67 -5.28 -12.91
N VAL A 134 -17.12 -4.30 -12.13
CA VAL A 134 -18.35 -3.54 -12.42
C VAL A 134 -18.27 -2.84 -13.79
N ALA A 135 -17.05 -2.52 -14.26
CA ALA A 135 -16.81 -1.96 -15.58
C ALA A 135 -16.99 -2.97 -16.73
N ARG A 136 -17.09 -4.27 -16.44
CA ARG A 136 -17.21 -5.36 -17.42
C ARG A 136 -16.13 -5.30 -18.52
N PRO A 137 -14.84 -5.35 -18.14
CA PRO A 137 -13.74 -5.23 -19.10
C PRO A 137 -13.78 -6.33 -20.17
N THR A 138 -13.61 -5.94 -21.43
CA THR A 138 -13.68 -6.83 -22.59
C THR A 138 -12.32 -7.18 -23.17
N THR A 139 -11.30 -6.36 -22.91
CA THR A 139 -9.94 -6.56 -23.39
C THR A 139 -8.93 -6.57 -22.24
N ARG A 140 -7.69 -7.00 -22.52
CA ARG A 140 -6.56 -6.92 -21.57
C ARG A 140 -6.33 -5.48 -21.09
N ARG A 141 -6.39 -4.52 -22.01
CA ARG A 141 -6.22 -3.09 -21.71
C ARG A 141 -7.34 -2.58 -20.80
N ASP A 142 -8.59 -2.92 -21.12
CA ASP A 142 -9.74 -2.56 -20.29
C ASP A 142 -9.64 -3.16 -18.90
N ALA A 143 -9.23 -4.43 -18.79
CA ALA A 143 -9.12 -5.13 -17.51
C ALA A 143 -8.07 -4.48 -16.61
N PHE A 144 -6.88 -4.21 -17.16
CA PHE A 144 -5.83 -3.53 -16.43
C PHE A 144 -6.25 -2.10 -16.02
N LEU A 145 -6.80 -1.31 -16.93
CA LEU A 145 -7.25 0.06 -16.63
C LEU A 145 -8.42 0.10 -15.65
N ALA A 146 -9.34 -0.86 -15.71
CA ALA A 146 -10.42 -1.00 -14.72
C ALA A 146 -9.86 -1.33 -13.33
N GLY A 147 -8.86 -2.21 -13.23
CA GLY A 147 -8.16 -2.47 -11.97
C GLY A 147 -7.43 -1.24 -11.44
N VAL A 148 -6.71 -0.52 -12.30
CA VAL A 148 -6.05 0.75 -11.96
C VAL A 148 -7.07 1.76 -11.42
N ALA A 149 -8.18 1.98 -12.13
CA ALA A 149 -9.23 2.90 -11.70
C ALA A 149 -9.84 2.49 -10.36
N ALA A 150 -10.12 1.20 -10.14
CA ALA A 150 -10.62 0.70 -8.86
C ALA A 150 -9.61 0.91 -7.72
N GLY A 151 -8.33 0.63 -7.96
CA GLY A 151 -7.26 0.87 -6.98
C GLY A 151 -7.16 2.36 -6.59
N ILE A 152 -7.27 3.27 -7.56
CA ILE A 152 -7.30 4.72 -7.30
C ILE A 152 -8.52 5.11 -6.46
N GLY A 153 -9.71 4.62 -6.82
CA GLY A 153 -10.94 4.95 -6.10
C GLY A 153 -10.88 4.51 -4.65
N PHE A 154 -10.33 3.32 -4.40
CA PHE A 154 -10.07 2.83 -3.05
C PHE A 154 -9.04 3.70 -2.33
N ALA A 155 -7.89 3.97 -2.95
CA ALA A 155 -6.81 4.75 -2.35
C ALA A 155 -7.28 6.15 -1.92
N ILE A 156 -8.15 6.80 -2.69
CA ILE A 156 -8.69 8.12 -2.32
C ILE A 156 -9.47 8.05 -1.00
N VAL A 157 -10.40 7.10 -0.89
CA VAL A 157 -11.23 6.95 0.32
C VAL A 157 -10.38 6.56 1.50
N GLU A 158 -9.46 5.62 1.29
CA GLU A 158 -8.54 5.15 2.30
C GLU A 158 -7.63 6.29 2.80
N ASN A 159 -7.03 7.08 1.89
CA ASN A 159 -6.18 8.22 2.23
C ASN A 159 -6.92 9.25 3.09
N ILE A 160 -8.17 9.55 2.75
CA ILE A 160 -9.01 10.45 3.53
C ILE A 160 -9.29 9.83 4.91
N ALA A 161 -9.64 8.55 4.98
CA ALA A 161 -9.95 7.88 6.24
C ALA A 161 -8.74 7.89 7.20
N TYR A 162 -7.54 7.57 6.71
CA TYR A 162 -6.32 7.62 7.52
C TYR A 162 -5.93 9.05 7.90
N GLY A 163 -6.03 10.02 6.98
CA GLY A 163 -5.76 11.43 7.30
C GLY A 163 -6.71 11.96 8.37
N VAL A 164 -8.00 11.63 8.27
CA VAL A 164 -9.01 11.96 9.29
C VAL A 164 -8.71 11.23 10.61
N GLY A 165 -8.29 9.96 10.55
CA GLY A 165 -7.86 9.20 11.73
C GLY A 165 -6.71 9.87 12.49
N GLY A 166 -5.75 10.47 11.78
CA GLY A 166 -4.70 11.30 12.38
C GLY A 166 -5.27 12.44 13.24
N LEU A 167 -6.29 13.15 12.74
CA LEU A 167 -6.93 14.26 13.47
C LEU A 167 -7.54 13.84 14.82
N PHE A 168 -7.89 12.56 15.00
CA PHE A 168 -8.59 12.05 16.19
C PHE A 168 -7.68 11.29 17.18
N GLY A 169 -6.35 11.35 17.03
CA GLY A 169 -5.43 11.03 18.13
C GLY A 169 -4.53 9.81 17.98
N PHE A 170 -4.17 9.41 16.75
CA PHE A 170 -3.16 8.37 16.52
C PHE A 170 -1.83 8.91 15.99
N ASP A 171 -1.83 10.03 15.29
CA ASP A 171 -0.65 10.64 14.67
C ASP A 171 -1.00 12.03 14.11
N THR A 172 -0.02 12.78 13.62
CA THR A 172 -0.27 13.98 12.80
C THR A 172 -0.82 13.59 11.42
N TRP A 173 -1.79 14.32 10.88
CA TRP A 173 -2.45 13.95 9.60
C TRP A 173 -1.54 14.21 8.38
N GLU A 174 -0.61 15.16 8.50
CA GLU A 174 0.25 15.67 7.44
C GLU A 174 1.19 14.58 6.92
N PRO A 175 1.98 13.88 7.77
CA PRO A 175 2.90 12.85 7.29
C PRO A 175 2.16 11.66 6.70
N ILE A 176 0.96 11.35 7.20
CA ILE A 176 0.08 10.30 6.68
C ILE A 176 -0.32 10.63 5.24
N VAL A 177 -0.86 11.83 5.00
CA VAL A 177 -1.29 12.26 3.66
C VAL A 177 -0.09 12.35 2.71
N LEU A 178 1.03 12.93 3.15
CA LEU A 178 2.24 13.05 2.33
C LEU A 178 2.83 11.67 1.97
N GLY A 179 2.94 10.75 2.92
CA GLY A 179 3.41 9.39 2.67
C GLY A 179 2.51 8.65 1.67
N ARG A 180 1.19 8.83 1.79
CA ARG A 180 0.21 8.25 0.86
C ARG A 180 0.24 8.89 -0.53
N MET A 181 0.53 10.18 -0.63
CA MET A 181 0.78 10.86 -1.92
C MET A 181 2.01 10.26 -2.61
N LEU A 182 3.08 10.03 -1.87
CA LEU A 182 4.31 9.40 -2.37
C LEU A 182 4.05 7.96 -2.83
N GLY A 183 3.20 7.22 -2.12
CA GLY A 183 2.76 5.87 -2.45
C GLY A 183 1.68 5.72 -3.52
N ALA A 184 1.26 6.79 -4.18
CA ALA A 184 0.02 6.80 -4.98
C ALA A 184 -0.03 5.77 -6.12
N ALA A 185 1.11 5.24 -6.56
CA ALA A 185 1.20 4.22 -7.60
C ALA A 185 0.97 2.77 -7.11
N VAL A 186 0.99 2.52 -5.80
CA VAL A 186 0.93 1.15 -5.24
C VAL A 186 -0.42 0.50 -5.50
N HIS A 187 -1.52 1.10 -5.04
CA HIS A 187 -2.86 0.58 -5.26
C HIS A 187 -3.24 0.41 -6.74
N PRO A 188 -3.02 1.37 -7.65
CA PRO A 188 -3.32 1.17 -9.06
C PRO A 188 -2.50 0.04 -9.68
N LEU A 189 -1.23 -0.12 -9.31
CA LEU A 189 -0.40 -1.26 -9.76
C LEU A 189 -0.97 -2.59 -9.26
N ALA A 190 -1.17 -2.70 -7.94
CA ALA A 190 -1.67 -3.91 -7.29
C ALA A 190 -3.03 -4.34 -7.89
N SER A 191 -4.00 -3.44 -7.89
CA SER A 191 -5.36 -3.73 -8.37
C SER A 191 -5.39 -3.91 -9.89
N GLY A 192 -4.56 -3.19 -10.65
CA GLY A 192 -4.38 -3.39 -12.08
C GLY A 192 -3.93 -4.82 -12.40
N LEU A 193 -2.91 -5.33 -11.70
CA LEU A 193 -2.42 -6.69 -11.85
C LEU A 193 -3.46 -7.74 -11.44
N VAL A 194 -4.18 -7.52 -10.34
CA VAL A 194 -5.19 -8.46 -9.84
C VAL A 194 -6.36 -8.58 -10.81
N VAL A 195 -6.91 -7.46 -11.29
CA VAL A 195 -8.03 -7.50 -12.25
C VAL A 195 -7.59 -8.07 -13.59
N LEU A 196 -6.40 -7.71 -14.09
CA LEU A 196 -5.84 -8.29 -15.31
C LEU A 196 -5.66 -9.81 -15.18
N GLY A 197 -5.04 -10.27 -14.09
CA GLY A 197 -4.78 -11.69 -13.86
C GLY A 197 -6.07 -12.50 -13.71
N TRP A 198 -7.07 -11.95 -13.02
CA TRP A 198 -8.40 -12.54 -12.94
C TRP A 198 -9.04 -12.62 -14.33
N TRP A 199 -9.02 -11.53 -15.10
CA TRP A 199 -9.61 -11.49 -16.44
C TRP A 199 -8.96 -12.51 -17.38
N GLU A 200 -7.63 -12.62 -17.39
CA GLU A 200 -6.90 -13.60 -18.22
C GLU A 200 -7.27 -15.04 -17.86
N ARG A 201 -7.37 -15.33 -16.55
CA ARG A 201 -7.79 -16.65 -16.06
C ARG A 201 -9.22 -16.99 -16.47
N ARG A 202 -10.15 -16.04 -16.36
CA ARG A 202 -11.57 -16.24 -16.73
C ARG A 202 -11.77 -16.42 -18.23
N ASN A 203 -10.97 -15.74 -19.05
CA ASN A 203 -11.10 -15.79 -20.50
C ASN A 203 -10.14 -16.80 -21.17
N GLY A 204 -9.39 -17.57 -20.39
CA GLY A 204 -8.49 -18.60 -20.92
C GLY A 204 -7.34 -18.07 -21.78
N VAL A 205 -6.96 -16.80 -21.63
CA VAL A 205 -5.91 -16.17 -22.45
C VAL A 205 -4.52 -16.66 -22.05
N ASP A 206 -4.24 -16.66 -20.74
CA ASP A 206 -3.01 -17.20 -20.15
C ASP A 206 -3.25 -17.43 -18.65
N ALA A 207 -3.77 -18.61 -18.28
CA ALA A 207 -4.16 -18.90 -16.91
C ALA A 207 -2.96 -18.93 -15.94
N GLY A 208 -1.79 -19.38 -16.41
CA GLY A 208 -0.57 -19.43 -15.61
C GLY A 208 -0.05 -18.04 -15.27
N ALA A 209 0.11 -17.19 -16.29
CA ALA A 209 0.50 -15.81 -16.06
C ALA A 209 -0.58 -15.02 -15.29
N GLY A 210 -1.86 -15.35 -15.48
CA GLY A 210 -2.97 -14.77 -14.73
C GLY A 210 -2.88 -15.02 -13.22
N ILE A 211 -2.53 -16.24 -12.79
CA ILE A 211 -2.26 -16.54 -11.37
C ILE A 211 -1.05 -15.76 -10.87
N GLY A 212 0.03 -15.69 -11.67
CA GLY A 212 1.21 -14.92 -11.34
C GLY A 212 0.89 -13.44 -11.08
N ARG A 213 0.03 -12.81 -11.89
CA ARG A 213 -0.39 -11.42 -11.71
C ARG A 213 -1.28 -11.20 -10.50
N LEU A 214 -2.17 -12.15 -10.18
CA LEU A 214 -2.95 -12.12 -8.93
C LEU A 214 -2.03 -12.09 -7.71
N ILE A 215 -1.06 -13.00 -7.66
CA ILE A 215 -0.09 -13.10 -6.57
C ILE A 215 0.78 -11.84 -6.52
N ALA A 216 1.28 -11.37 -7.67
CA ALA A 216 2.13 -10.19 -7.74
C ALA A 216 1.41 -8.93 -7.25
N GLY A 217 0.15 -8.72 -7.63
CA GLY A 217 -0.60 -7.55 -7.18
C GLY A 217 -0.84 -7.53 -5.67
N VAL A 218 -1.24 -8.68 -5.10
CA VAL A 218 -1.35 -8.83 -3.63
C VAL A 218 0.00 -8.63 -2.96
N ALA A 219 1.08 -9.20 -3.50
CA ALA A 219 2.42 -9.09 -2.94
C ALA A 219 2.94 -7.64 -2.93
N VAL A 220 2.71 -6.86 -4.00
CA VAL A 220 3.06 -5.43 -4.04
C VAL A 220 2.37 -4.67 -2.91
N HIS A 221 1.08 -4.91 -2.72
CA HIS A 221 0.30 -4.22 -1.69
C HIS A 221 0.68 -4.67 -0.27
N ALA A 222 0.87 -5.98 -0.08
CA ALA A 222 1.38 -6.56 1.16
C ALA A 222 2.74 -5.98 1.56
N ALA A 223 3.64 -5.85 0.60
CA ALA A 223 4.97 -5.32 0.84
C ALA A 223 4.93 -3.81 1.17
N TRP A 224 4.04 -3.04 0.55
CA TRP A 224 3.78 -1.66 0.94
C TRP A 224 3.25 -1.54 2.38
N ASN A 225 2.23 -2.32 2.75
CA ASN A 225 1.72 -2.32 4.13
C ASN A 225 2.79 -2.75 5.13
N GLY A 226 3.55 -3.80 4.82
CA GLY A 226 4.67 -4.24 5.64
C GLY A 226 5.72 -3.15 5.85
N ALA A 227 6.10 -2.46 4.77
CA ALA A 227 7.02 -1.34 4.83
C ALA A 227 6.50 -0.21 5.75
N LEU A 228 5.22 0.20 5.59
CA LEU A 228 4.63 1.22 6.44
C LEU A 228 4.59 0.80 7.91
N VAL A 229 4.13 -0.42 8.20
CA VAL A 229 4.07 -0.95 9.58
C VAL A 229 5.47 -0.98 10.21
N ILE A 230 6.47 -1.46 9.48
CA ILE A 230 7.86 -1.47 9.97
C ILE A 230 8.34 -0.05 10.25
N THR A 231 8.09 0.90 9.35
CA THR A 231 8.50 2.30 9.58
C THR A 231 7.77 2.95 10.74
N SER A 232 6.49 2.65 10.95
CA SER A 232 5.74 3.15 12.11
C SER A 232 6.30 2.58 13.42
N ILE A 233 6.58 1.27 13.45
CA ILE A 233 7.21 0.60 14.60
C ILE A 233 8.59 1.21 14.89
N ALA A 234 9.41 1.40 13.86
CA ALA A 234 10.72 2.01 14.00
C ALA A 234 10.65 3.45 14.51
N GLY A 235 9.65 4.23 14.06
CA GLY A 235 9.42 5.60 14.52
C GLY A 235 9.06 5.65 15.99
N ILE A 236 8.13 4.79 16.43
CA ILE A 236 7.77 4.65 17.85
C ILE A 236 9.02 4.31 18.68
N ALA A 237 9.81 3.32 18.25
CA ALA A 237 11.03 2.93 18.95
C ALA A 237 12.06 4.08 19.02
N TYR A 238 12.20 4.84 17.93
CA TYR A 238 13.09 6.00 17.85
C TYR A 238 12.69 7.10 18.84
N ASP A 239 11.39 7.41 18.91
CA ASP A 239 10.84 8.42 19.82
C ASP A 239 10.97 8.01 21.29
N TYR A 240 10.71 6.74 21.62
CA TYR A 240 10.91 6.20 22.97
C TYR A 240 12.38 6.16 23.40
N GLY A 241 13.30 5.91 22.47
CA GLY A 241 14.74 5.86 22.73
C GLY A 241 15.38 7.23 23.01
N GLY A 242 14.62 8.33 22.90
CA GLY A 242 15.14 9.69 23.08
C GLY A 242 16.19 10.09 22.04
N ALA A 243 16.23 9.39 20.90
CA ALA A 243 17.19 9.66 19.84
C ALA A 243 16.90 11.01 19.17
N SER A 244 17.93 11.84 18.97
CA SER A 244 17.80 13.11 18.27
C SER A 244 18.01 12.92 16.76
N GLY A 245 16.99 13.15 15.95
CA GLY A 245 17.10 13.12 14.49
C GLY A 245 15.75 13.14 13.77
N ASN A 246 15.80 13.24 12.44
CA ASN A 246 14.61 13.47 11.61
C ASN A 246 14.09 12.15 11.01
N PHE A 247 13.64 11.23 11.89
CA PHE A 247 13.08 9.94 11.46
C PHE A 247 11.90 10.12 10.49
N ALA A 248 11.04 11.11 10.74
CA ALA A 248 9.91 11.42 9.86
C ALA A 248 10.35 11.72 8.41
N ALA A 249 11.41 12.53 8.22
CA ALA A 249 11.94 12.78 6.88
C ALA A 249 12.56 11.53 6.24
N ALA A 250 13.26 10.70 7.03
CA ALA A 250 13.83 9.44 6.53
C ALA A 250 12.73 8.45 6.10
N SER A 251 11.67 8.32 6.91
CA SER A 251 10.48 7.53 6.60
C SER A 251 9.81 8.03 5.32
N LEU A 252 9.55 9.33 5.19
CA LEU A 252 8.99 9.91 3.97
C LEU A 252 9.88 9.70 2.74
N ALA A 253 11.21 9.85 2.87
CA ALA A 253 12.13 9.59 1.76
C ALA A 253 12.09 8.13 1.32
N TYR A 254 12.04 7.20 2.28
CA TYR A 254 11.90 5.77 2.02
C TYR A 254 10.55 5.43 1.34
N THR A 255 9.45 5.98 1.85
CA THR A 255 8.12 5.87 1.24
C THR A 255 8.12 6.42 -0.19
N GLY A 256 8.80 7.55 -0.42
CA GLY A 256 9.03 8.13 -1.74
C GLY A 256 9.78 7.21 -2.69
N LEU A 257 10.83 6.55 -2.22
CA LEU A 257 11.58 5.57 -3.01
C LEU A 257 10.69 4.40 -3.44
N ILE A 258 9.93 3.80 -2.52
CA ILE A 258 8.98 2.72 -2.86
C ILE A 258 7.95 3.23 -3.87
N GLY A 259 7.42 4.43 -3.65
CA GLY A 259 6.49 5.10 -4.55
C GLY A 259 7.00 5.23 -5.97
N VAL A 260 8.24 5.68 -6.14
CA VAL A 260 8.93 5.79 -7.44
C VAL A 260 9.08 4.41 -8.09
N LEU A 261 9.50 3.40 -7.34
CA LEU A 261 9.64 2.04 -7.86
C LEU A 261 8.30 1.45 -8.29
N ALA A 262 7.23 1.65 -7.50
CA ALA A 262 5.88 1.25 -7.85
C ALA A 262 5.36 1.99 -9.09
N ALA A 263 5.65 3.28 -9.22
CA ALA A 263 5.30 4.07 -10.41
C ALA A 263 6.04 3.56 -11.67
N GLY A 264 7.32 3.22 -11.54
CA GLY A 264 8.10 2.59 -12.61
C GLY A 264 7.51 1.24 -13.03
N ALA A 265 7.20 0.38 -12.06
CA ALA A 265 6.58 -0.92 -12.32
C ALA A 265 5.19 -0.80 -12.96
N LEU A 266 4.39 0.18 -12.52
CA LEU A 266 3.11 0.53 -13.14
C LEU A 266 3.27 0.97 -14.59
N TRP A 267 4.23 1.84 -14.87
CA TRP A 267 4.51 2.32 -16.22
C TRP A 267 4.96 1.19 -17.15
N VAL A 268 5.87 0.34 -16.69
CA VAL A 268 6.35 -0.83 -17.44
C VAL A 268 5.20 -1.80 -17.71
N THR A 269 4.35 -2.07 -16.70
CA THR A 269 3.18 -2.94 -16.86
C THR A 269 2.19 -2.36 -17.88
N ALA A 270 1.88 -1.05 -17.78
CA ALA A 270 1.01 -0.38 -18.74
C ALA A 270 1.58 -0.44 -20.16
N SER A 271 2.89 -0.29 -20.32
CA SER A 271 3.59 -0.39 -21.61
C SER A 271 3.57 -1.81 -22.19
N SER A 272 3.65 -2.83 -21.35
CA SER A 272 3.51 -4.22 -21.80
C SER A 272 2.07 -4.54 -22.18
N VAL A 273 1.09 -4.03 -21.43
CA VAL A 273 -0.34 -4.18 -21.74
C VAL A 273 -0.73 -3.40 -23.01
N SER A 274 -0.09 -2.26 -23.30
CA SER A 274 -0.27 -1.55 -24.58
C SER A 274 0.36 -2.29 -25.76
N GLY A 275 1.30 -3.20 -25.52
CA GLY A 275 2.01 -3.96 -26.54
C GLY A 275 3.31 -3.31 -27.02
N GLU A 276 3.77 -2.25 -26.34
CA GLU A 276 5.03 -1.57 -26.68
C GLU A 276 6.26 -2.24 -26.10
N ILE A 277 6.10 -2.98 -25.00
CA ILE A 277 7.14 -3.83 -24.43
C ILE A 277 6.70 -5.29 -24.56
N ALA A 278 7.54 -6.12 -25.17
CA ALA A 278 7.23 -7.54 -25.30
C ALA A 278 7.25 -8.22 -23.93
N ALA A 279 6.37 -9.19 -23.70
CA ALA A 279 6.33 -9.94 -22.44
C ALA A 279 7.68 -10.64 -22.13
N ALA A 280 8.41 -11.05 -23.17
CA ALA A 280 9.75 -11.63 -23.06
C ALA A 280 10.77 -10.66 -22.42
N ASP A 281 10.59 -9.36 -22.61
CA ASP A 281 11.49 -8.34 -22.04
C ASP A 281 11.26 -8.15 -20.54
N LEU A 282 10.13 -8.64 -20.01
CA LEU A 282 9.78 -8.61 -18.59
C LEU A 282 10.01 -9.95 -17.89
N ALA A 283 10.41 -10.98 -18.64
CA ALA A 283 10.65 -12.30 -18.07
C ALA A 283 11.83 -12.26 -17.09
N PRO A 284 11.84 -13.07 -16.02
CA PRO A 284 12.98 -13.17 -15.10
C PRO A 284 14.28 -13.61 -15.78
N THR A 285 14.19 -14.19 -16.97
CA THR A 285 15.33 -14.54 -17.82
C THR A 285 16.00 -13.31 -18.45
N ASN A 286 15.31 -12.16 -18.49
CA ASN A 286 15.88 -10.88 -18.88
C ASN A 286 16.57 -10.25 -17.67
N GLY A 287 17.88 -10.02 -17.77
CA GLY A 287 18.69 -9.47 -16.67
C GLY A 287 18.24 -8.11 -16.17
N HIS A 288 17.70 -7.23 -17.03
CA HIS A 288 17.21 -5.92 -16.62
C HIS A 288 15.89 -6.01 -15.85
N ALA A 289 14.99 -6.88 -16.28
CA ALA A 289 13.74 -7.15 -15.57
C ALA A 289 14.02 -7.77 -14.20
N LEU A 290 14.91 -8.77 -14.14
CA LEU A 290 15.33 -9.38 -12.89
C LEU A 290 15.95 -8.34 -11.94
N ALA A 291 16.81 -7.45 -12.43
CA ALA A 291 17.41 -6.39 -11.63
C ALA A 291 16.35 -5.43 -11.08
N GLY A 292 15.37 -5.02 -11.90
CA GLY A 292 14.27 -4.16 -11.46
C GLY A 292 13.40 -4.81 -10.38
N TRP A 293 13.02 -6.07 -10.57
CA TRP A 293 12.27 -6.84 -9.57
C TRP A 293 13.07 -7.09 -8.29
N THR A 294 14.37 -7.33 -8.43
CA THR A 294 15.27 -7.50 -7.28
C THR A 294 15.34 -6.20 -6.48
N VAL A 295 15.54 -5.05 -7.13
CA VAL A 295 15.55 -3.76 -6.44
C VAL A 295 14.22 -3.52 -5.73
N LEU A 296 13.09 -3.75 -6.39
CA LEU A 296 11.77 -3.61 -5.77
C LEU A 296 11.61 -4.52 -4.56
N ALA A 297 11.90 -5.82 -4.69
CA ALA A 297 11.81 -6.78 -3.60
C ALA A 297 12.77 -6.45 -2.44
N SER A 298 14.02 -6.09 -2.74
CA SER A 298 15.01 -5.68 -1.75
C SER A 298 14.61 -4.40 -1.02
N SER A 299 13.97 -3.45 -1.72
CA SER A 299 13.48 -2.20 -1.10
C SER A 299 12.49 -2.48 0.03
N PHE A 300 11.75 -3.58 -0.04
CA PHE A 300 10.82 -4.01 1.01
C PHE A 300 11.51 -4.78 2.16
N LEU A 301 12.71 -5.33 1.93
CA LEU A 301 13.50 -6.04 2.96
C LEU A 301 14.41 -5.10 3.75
N VAL A 302 14.83 -3.98 3.15
CA VAL A 302 15.69 -2.95 3.77
C VAL A 302 15.15 -2.41 5.12
N PRO A 303 13.85 -2.21 5.36
CA PRO A 303 13.34 -1.77 6.66
C PRO A 303 13.65 -2.74 7.81
N VAL A 304 13.66 -4.05 7.52
CA VAL A 304 14.04 -5.07 8.52
C VAL A 304 15.52 -4.94 8.87
N ALA A 305 16.37 -4.73 7.87
CA ALA A 305 17.81 -4.51 8.09
C ALA A 305 18.08 -3.18 8.81
N LEU A 306 17.34 -2.11 8.51
CA LEU A 306 17.47 -0.82 9.18
C LEU A 306 17.02 -0.89 10.65
N LEU A 307 15.98 -1.67 10.97
CA LEU A 307 15.61 -1.96 12.36
C LEU A 307 16.74 -2.67 13.12
N VAL A 308 17.43 -3.62 12.49
CA VAL A 308 18.56 -4.33 13.11
C VAL A 308 19.77 -3.42 13.28
N LEU A 309 20.04 -2.54 12.32
CA LEU A 309 21.21 -1.63 12.34
C LEU A 309 21.01 -0.39 13.21
N ALA A 310 19.78 0.14 13.30
CA ALA A 310 19.46 1.30 14.14
C ALA A 310 19.40 0.94 15.63
N PHE A 311 19.18 -0.34 15.94
CA PHE A 311 19.16 -0.87 17.30
C PHE A 311 20.10 -2.08 17.40
N PRO A 312 21.44 -1.88 17.32
CA PRO A 312 22.43 -2.96 17.36
C PRO A 312 22.37 -3.77 18.68
N GLU A 313 21.82 -3.17 19.73
CA GLU A 313 21.52 -3.84 21.00
C GLU A 313 20.52 -5.02 20.87
N LEU A 314 19.77 -5.08 19.75
CA LEU A 314 18.92 -6.23 19.39
C LEU A 314 19.71 -7.41 18.83
N SER A 315 20.91 -7.20 18.26
CA SER A 315 21.77 -8.24 17.68
C SER A 315 22.79 -8.83 18.66
N ASP A 316 23.12 -8.12 19.74
CA ASP A 316 24.14 -8.53 20.71
C ASP A 316 23.62 -9.46 21.83
N ALA A 317 22.38 -9.96 21.73
CA ALA A 317 21.72 -10.80 22.74
C ALA A 317 21.62 -12.29 22.34
N GLY A 318 22.74 -12.85 21.84
CA GLY A 318 22.94 -14.29 21.64
C GLY A 318 23.40 -15.01 22.91
#